data_AF-M2BJT7-F1
#
_entry.id   AF-M2BJT7-F1
#
_cell.length_a   1.000
_cell.length_b   1.000
_cell.length_c   1.000
_cell.angle_alpha   90.00
_cell.angle_beta   90.00
_cell.angle_gamma   90.00
#
_symmetry.space_group_name_H-M   'P 1'
#
loop_
_entity.id
_entity.type
_entity.pdbx_description
1 polymer ?
#
loop_
_entity_poly.entity_id
_entity_poly.type
_entity_poly.pdbx_seq_one_letter_code
_entity_poly.pdbx_strand_id
1 'polypeptide(L)'
;MRNLFTKEEIVLCTYSAMYASNDFGGINKIYLLKHRSISSIKMKIMNIASMLDENGIRRFNYDSVSPLTGLTTGQTGRRTNWNIVATLYPLLKEDFLKKCNMIVGN
;
A
#
# COMPACT_ATOMS: atom_id res chain seq x y z
N MET A 1 9.00 21.52 1.05
CA MET A 1 9.02 20.44 0.03
C MET A 1 8.20 19.27 0.56
N ARG A 2 7.20 18.74 -0.17
CA ARG A 2 6.41 17.58 0.29
C ARG A 2 7.27 16.31 0.19
N ASN A 3 7.38 15.56 1.29
CA ASN A 3 8.05 14.26 1.29
C ASN A 3 7.16 13.20 0.61
N LEU A 4 7.34 13.02 -0.70
CA LEU A 4 6.58 12.06 -1.51
C LEU A 4 6.98 10.62 -1.18
N PHE A 5 6.02 9.70 -1.34
CA PHE A 5 6.30 8.27 -1.21
C PHE A 5 7.17 7.78 -2.37
N THR A 6 8.22 7.03 -2.08
CA THR A 6 9.06 6.37 -3.09
C THR A 6 8.34 5.18 -3.71
N LYS A 7 8.82 4.72 -4.87
CA LYS A 7 8.29 3.51 -5.52
C LYS A 7 8.33 2.29 -4.59
N GLU A 8 9.40 2.12 -3.83
CA GLU A 8 9.56 1.02 -2.87
C GLU A 8 8.55 1.10 -1.73
N GLU A 9 8.36 2.29 -1.15
CA GLU A 9 7.32 2.48 -0.12
C GLU A 9 5.93 2.17 -0.68
N ILE A 10 5.64 2.56 -1.93
CA ILE A 10 4.35 2.23 -2.59
C ILE A 10 4.18 0.72 -2.76
N VAL A 11 5.23 -0.01 -3.16
CA VAL A 11 5.18 -1.47 -3.33
C VAL A 11 4.80 -2.14 -2.00
N LEU A 12 5.48 -1.79 -0.91
CA LEU A 12 5.21 -2.36 0.41
C LEU A 12 3.84 -1.94 0.99
N CYS A 13 3.43 -0.69 0.79
CA CYS A 13 2.10 -0.22 1.20
C CYS A 13 0.99 -0.93 0.41
N THR A 14 1.22 -1.20 -0.88
CA THR A 14 0.25 -1.91 -1.72
C THR A 14 0.12 -3.36 -1.27
N TYR A 15 1.24 -4.04 -0.97
CA TYR A 15 1.19 -5.38 -0.41
C TYR A 15 0.42 -5.40 0.92
N SER A 16 0.69 -4.44 1.80
CA SER A 16 0.01 -4.33 3.11
C SER A 16 -1.49 -4.01 3.01
N ALA A 17 -1.93 -3.38 1.93
CA ALA A 17 -3.35 -3.15 1.67
C ALA A 17 -4.06 -4.42 1.20
N MET A 18 -3.38 -5.26 0.42
CA MET A 18 -3.93 -6.50 -0.14
C MET A 18 -3.78 -7.71 0.80
N TYR A 19 -2.67 -7.80 1.53
CA TYR A 19 -2.21 -8.94 2.31
C TYR A 19 -1.64 -8.47 3.67
N ALA A 20 -1.17 -9.40 4.50
CA ALA A 20 -0.61 -9.08 5.81
C ALA A 20 0.81 -8.51 5.70
N SER A 21 1.07 -7.33 6.27
CA SER A 21 2.42 -6.74 6.27
C SER A 21 3.46 -7.60 6.99
N ASN A 22 3.01 -8.47 7.92
CA ASN A 22 3.89 -9.36 8.66
C ASN A 22 4.63 -10.34 7.74
N ASP A 23 4.10 -10.62 6.55
CA ASP A 23 4.72 -11.53 5.57
C ASP A 23 6.11 -11.03 5.14
N PHE A 24 6.39 -9.72 5.18
CA PHE A 24 7.71 -9.13 4.91
C PHE A 24 8.39 -8.49 6.14
N GLY A 25 7.88 -8.73 7.36
CA GLY A 25 8.45 -8.17 8.60
C GLY A 25 7.77 -6.88 9.10
N GLY A 26 6.59 -6.54 8.57
CA GLY A 26 5.69 -5.55 9.14
C GLY A 26 5.92 -4.11 8.69
N ILE A 27 5.03 -3.21 9.13
CA ILE A 27 5.03 -1.79 8.77
C ILE A 27 6.34 -1.08 9.16
N ASN A 28 7.05 -1.57 10.19
CA ASN A 28 8.35 -1.02 10.58
C ASN A 28 9.39 -1.10 9.45
N LYS A 29 9.35 -2.11 8.59
CA LYS A 29 10.24 -2.19 7.42
C LYS A 29 10.01 -1.03 6.44
N ILE A 30 8.77 -0.57 6.30
CA ILE A 30 8.43 0.60 5.48
C ILE A 30 8.97 1.87 6.12
N TYR A 31 8.80 2.02 7.44
CA TYR A 31 9.35 3.14 8.20
C TYR A 31 10.86 3.27 7.98
N LEU A 32 11.61 2.17 8.05
CA LEU A 32 13.07 2.19 7.94
C LEU A 32 13.60 2.63 6.57
N LEU A 33 12.81 2.61 5.50
CA LEU A 33 13.27 3.04 4.17
C LEU A 33 13.58 4.54 4.11
N LYS A 34 12.73 5.38 4.74
CA LYS A 34 12.78 6.85 4.66
C LYS A 34 12.41 7.57 5.95
N HIS A 35 12.32 6.85 7.07
CA HIS A 35 11.86 7.33 8.38
C HIS A 35 10.50 8.04 8.34
N ARG A 36 9.61 7.61 7.45
CA ARG A 36 8.25 8.16 7.34
C ARG A 36 7.42 7.76 8.55
N SER A 37 6.68 8.69 9.14
CA SER A 37 5.84 8.38 10.30
C SER A 37 4.88 7.21 10.04
N ILE A 38 4.71 6.35 11.06
CA ILE A 38 3.82 5.18 11.00
C ILE A 38 2.39 5.60 10.64
N SER A 39 1.91 6.72 11.17
CA SER A 39 0.59 7.28 10.83
C SER A 39 0.48 7.61 9.34
N SER A 40 1.51 8.21 8.73
CA SER A 40 1.51 8.51 7.30
C SER A 40 1.52 7.23 6.46
N ILE A 41 2.26 6.20 6.88
CA ILE A 41 2.28 4.89 6.22
C ILE A 41 0.89 4.23 6.29
N LYS A 42 0.28 4.17 7.48
CA LYS A 42 -1.08 3.64 7.66
C LYS A 42 -2.09 4.38 6.78
N MET A 43 -2.04 5.72 6.78
CA MET A 43 -2.89 6.53 5.90
C MET A 43 -2.70 6.19 4.42
N LYS A 44 -1.46 5.93 3.98
CA LYS A 44 -1.20 5.52 2.60
C LYS A 44 -1.73 4.12 2.30
N ILE A 45 -1.60 3.17 3.22
CA ILE A 45 -2.16 1.82 3.09
C ILE A 45 -3.69 1.89 2.98
N MET A 46 -4.37 2.63 3.86
CA MET A 46 -5.82 2.79 3.83
C MET A 46 -6.31 3.52 2.57
N ASN A 47 -5.51 4.45 2.03
CA ASN A 47 -5.77 5.08 0.74
C ASN A 47 -5.67 4.08 -0.42
N ILE A 48 -4.62 3.25 -0.45
CA ILE A 48 -4.49 2.21 -1.47
C ILE A 48 -5.62 1.19 -1.36
N ALA A 49 -6.03 0.82 -0.15
CA ALA A 49 -7.20 -0.01 0.08
C ALA A 49 -8.47 0.59 -0.55
N SER A 50 -8.73 1.88 -0.34
CA SER A 50 -9.84 2.59 -0.99
C SER A 50 -9.76 2.50 -2.52
N MET A 51 -8.56 2.74 -3.11
CA MET A 51 -8.38 2.65 -4.56
C MET A 51 -8.65 1.24 -5.10
N LEU A 52 -8.22 0.20 -4.39
CA LEU A 52 -8.47 -1.19 -4.79
C LEU A 52 -9.96 -1.52 -4.73
N ASP A 53 -10.63 -1.12 -3.64
CA ASP A 53 -12.06 -1.33 -3.44
C ASP A 53 -12.88 -0.60 -4.52
N GLU A 54 -12.54 0.65 -4.85
CA GLU A 54 -13.16 1.44 -5.93
C GLU A 54 -13.00 0.81 -7.33
N ASN A 55 -11.95 0.00 -7.54
CA ASN A 55 -11.71 -0.71 -8.81
C ASN A 55 -12.20 -2.17 -8.77
N GLY A 56 -12.97 -2.57 -7.75
CA GLY A 56 -13.49 -3.93 -7.63
C GLY A 56 -12.42 -5.01 -7.38
N ILE A 57 -11.23 -4.61 -6.91
CA ILE A 57 -10.12 -5.53 -6.67
C ILE A 57 -10.23 -6.08 -5.26
N ARG A 58 -10.38 -7.40 -5.14
CA ARG A 58 -10.48 -8.08 -3.85
C ARG A 58 -9.17 -7.95 -3.06
N ARG A 59 -9.30 -7.58 -1.78
CA ARG A 59 -8.21 -7.60 -0.79
C ARG A 59 -8.40 -8.80 0.15
N PHE A 60 -7.30 -9.42 0.56
CA PHE A 60 -7.28 -10.55 1.49
C PHE A 60 -7.04 -10.12 2.94
N ASN A 61 -6.74 -8.84 3.18
CA ASN A 61 -6.52 -8.26 4.49
C ASN A 61 -7.65 -7.28 4.89
N TYR A 62 -8.89 -7.60 4.51
CA TYR A 62 -10.04 -6.70 4.69
C TYR A 62 -10.31 -6.36 6.16
N ASP A 63 -10.15 -7.35 7.06
CA ASP A 63 -10.43 -7.19 8.50
C ASP A 63 -9.38 -6.33 9.22
N SER A 64 -8.13 -6.30 8.74
CA SER A 64 -7.05 -5.55 9.40
C SER A 64 -6.83 -4.15 8.82
N VAL A 65 -7.35 -3.87 7.62
CA VAL A 65 -7.16 -2.61 6.92
C VAL A 65 -8.49 -2.07 6.41
N SER A 66 -9.05 -1.15 7.19
CA SER A 66 -10.19 -0.34 6.78
C SER A 66 -9.77 0.63 5.66
N PRO A 67 -10.49 0.67 4.52
CA PRO A 67 -10.25 1.68 3.50
C PRO A 67 -10.64 3.06 4.04
N LEU A 68 -10.02 4.13 3.51
CA LEU A 68 -10.46 5.47 3.85
C LEU A 68 -11.87 5.72 3.28
N THR A 69 -12.80 6.11 4.14
CA THR A 69 -14.17 6.48 3.77
C THR A 69 -14.30 7.97 3.52
N GLY A 70 -15.29 8.37 2.70
CA GLY A 70 -15.59 9.77 2.40
C GLY A 70 -14.80 10.30 1.22
N LEU A 71 -15.42 10.28 0.04
CA LEU A 71 -14.98 11.11 -1.07
C LEU A 71 -15.39 12.55 -0.74
N THR A 72 -14.45 13.49 -0.73
CA THR A 72 -14.80 14.90 -0.86
C THR A 72 -15.39 15.08 -2.26
N THR A 73 -16.70 15.36 -2.34
CA THR A 73 -17.44 15.60 -3.58
C THR A 73 -16.64 16.47 -4.56
N GLY A 74 -16.45 15.99 -5.79
CA GLY A 74 -15.77 16.72 -6.87
C GLY A 74 -14.25 16.51 -6.99
N GLN A 75 -13.62 15.73 -6.11
CA GLN A 75 -12.21 15.34 -6.27
C GLN A 75 -12.12 13.90 -6.75
N THR A 76 -11.43 13.67 -7.87
CA THR A 76 -11.04 12.33 -8.32
C THR A 76 -10.32 11.65 -7.15
N GLY A 77 -10.96 10.67 -6.51
CA GLY A 77 -10.46 10.02 -5.30
C GLY A 77 -8.99 9.69 -5.46
N ARG A 78 -8.16 10.26 -4.58
CA ARG A 78 -6.75 9.98 -4.27
C ARG A 78 -5.99 8.95 -5.14
N ARG A 79 -6.00 9.04 -6.49
CA ARG A 79 -5.27 8.14 -7.43
C ARG A 79 -3.75 8.35 -7.40
N THR A 80 -3.22 8.72 -6.24
CA THR A 80 -1.80 8.90 -5.99
C THR A 80 -1.09 7.57 -6.19
N ASN A 81 -0.20 7.53 -7.19
CA ASN A 81 0.63 6.37 -7.53
C ASN A 81 -0.18 5.18 -8.09
N TRP A 82 -1.39 5.38 -8.62
CA TRP A 82 -2.18 4.31 -9.24
C TRP A 82 -1.41 3.60 -10.36
N ASN A 83 -0.61 4.33 -11.13
CA ASN A 83 0.27 3.79 -12.16
C ASN A 83 1.26 2.73 -11.62
N ILE A 84 1.60 2.75 -10.33
CA ILE A 84 2.43 1.72 -9.68
C ILE A 84 1.53 0.63 -9.08
N VAL A 85 0.45 1.02 -8.40
CA VAL A 85 -0.49 0.06 -7.77
C VAL A 85 -1.08 -0.90 -8.81
N ALA A 86 -1.44 -0.37 -9.97
CA ALA A 86 -2.06 -1.12 -11.06
C ALA A 86 -1.15 -2.21 -11.65
N THR A 87 0.17 -2.08 -11.50
CA THR A 87 1.11 -3.12 -11.97
C THR A 87 1.36 -4.20 -10.91
N LEU A 88 0.86 -4.02 -9.69
CA LEU A 88 1.17 -4.90 -8.55
C LEU A 88 0.02 -5.84 -8.21
N TYR A 89 -1.22 -5.38 -8.24
CA TYR A 89 -2.38 -6.23 -7.90
C TYR A 89 -2.56 -7.47 -8.79
N PRO A 90 -2.13 -7.49 -10.08
CA PRO A 90 -2.23 -8.71 -10.89
C PRO A 90 -1.20 -9.78 -10.52
N LEU A 91 -0.17 -9.44 -9.72
CA LEU A 91 0.85 -10.38 -9.31
C LEU A 91 0.26 -11.42 -8.36
N LEU A 92 0.69 -12.67 -8.52
CA LEU A 92 0.44 -13.71 -7.53
C LEU A 92 1.04 -13.26 -6.17
N LYS A 93 0.38 -13.64 -5.07
CA LYS A 93 0.80 -13.26 -3.72
C LYS A 93 2.28 -13.55 -3.47
N GLU A 94 2.77 -14.72 -3.91
CA GLU A 94 4.15 -15.16 -3.72
C GLU A 94 5.15 -14.28 -4.46
N ASP A 95 4.88 -13.94 -5.72
CA ASP A 95 5.79 -13.09 -6.51
C ASP A 95 5.79 -11.65 -6.03
N PHE A 96 4.63 -11.16 -5.59
CA PHE A 96 4.55 -9.86 -4.94
C PHE A 96 5.32 -9.87 -3.61
N LEU A 97 5.26 -10.96 -2.83
CA LEU A 97 6.02 -11.10 -1.59
C LEU A 97 7.53 -11.16 -1.85
N LYS A 98 7.99 -11.92 -2.85
CA LYS A 98 9.41 -11.93 -3.27
C LYS A 98 9.90 -10.52 -3.55
N LYS A 99 9.09 -9.75 -4.28
CA LYS A 99 9.40 -8.34 -4.58
C LYS A 99 9.46 -7.46 -3.32
N CYS A 100 8.63 -7.73 -2.31
CA CYS A 100 8.71 -7.04 -1.02
C CYS A 100 9.98 -7.42 -0.25
N ASN A 101 10.31 -8.70 -0.17
CA ASN A 101 11.50 -9.20 0.51
C ASN A 101 12.80 -8.65 -0.09
N MET A 102 12.88 -8.55 -1.43
CA MET A 102 14.01 -7.87 -2.11
C MET A 102 14.20 -6.42 -1.68
N ILE A 103 13.13 -5.69 -1.34
CA ILE A 103 13.20 -4.29 -0.91
C ILE A 103 13.66 -4.20 0.55
N VAL A 104 13.20 -5.12 1.41
CA VAL A 104 13.43 -5.05 2.86
C VAL A 104 14.63 -5.87 3.35
N GLY A 105 15.33 -6.54 2.42
CA GLY A 105 16.53 -7.34 2.66
C GLY A 105 16.26 -8.62 3.44
N ASN A 106 15.13 -9.29 3.19
CA ASN A 106 14.80 -10.61 3.78
C ASN A 106 15.10 -11.76 2.81
#